data_AF-A0A7X7R0M8-F1
#
_entry.id   AF-A0A7X7R0M8-F1
#
_cell.length_a   1.000
_cell.length_b   1.000
_cell.length_c   1.000
_cell.angle_alpha   90.00
_cell.angle_beta   90.00
_cell.angle_gamma   90.00
#
_symmetry.space_group_name_H-M   'P 1'
#
loop_
_entity.id
_entity.type
_entity.pdbx_description
1 polymer ?
#
loop_
_entity_poly.entity_id
_entity_poly.type
_entity_poly.pdbx_seq_one_letter_code
_entity_poly.pdbx_strand_id
1 'polypeptide(L)'
;GKVIDFEKDVLQEMGQWIAQNQESIYATTACPFPHLKNAYCTQKDNKIYFFVRQSDTVIECRNLITKVEKAYFLYAKNKVTVTPIDQGCALRFVAPVGEGWHVLVLEFAENPIIQSYYLLPEKNNFVLTPDNGLTHAAFDGMGYVSLQNDSWKEWNLSIQTAGKYKVWIEYYPMFISKNYLFSFGNQTVKAILPGVDDVLQTAFVGTFELKEGKTAFQLQSASPCDALEPLGLWIKRVLVVGE
;
A
#
# COMPACT_ATOMS: atom_id res chain seq x y z
N GLY A 1 7.04 42.36 -6.85
CA GLY A 1 7.80 41.34 -6.11
C GLY A 1 9.04 40.98 -6.89
N LYS A 2 10.17 40.75 -6.22
CA LYS A 2 11.40 40.22 -6.83
C LYS A 2 11.54 38.77 -6.34
N VAL A 3 11.81 37.85 -7.26
CA VAL A 3 12.20 36.48 -6.89
C VAL A 3 13.59 36.57 -6.26
N ILE A 4 13.73 36.08 -5.04
CA ILE A 4 15.02 36.11 -4.34
C ILE A 4 15.95 35.02 -4.88
N ASP A 5 17.26 35.18 -4.69
CA ASP A 5 18.24 34.27 -5.30
C ASP A 5 18.01 32.81 -4.89
N PHE A 6 17.66 32.56 -3.61
CA PHE A 6 17.29 31.22 -3.14
C PHE A 6 16.13 30.59 -3.92
N GLU A 7 15.03 31.33 -4.14
CA GLU A 7 13.87 30.82 -4.89
C GLU A 7 14.23 30.54 -6.35
N LYS A 8 15.06 31.40 -6.94
CA LYS A 8 15.56 31.21 -8.30
C LYS A 8 16.39 29.94 -8.40
N ASP A 9 17.31 29.71 -7.45
CA ASP A 9 18.17 28.53 -7.43
C ASP A 9 17.35 27.25 -7.29
N VAL A 10 16.37 27.23 -6.37
CA VAL A 10 15.43 26.10 -6.21
C VAL A 10 14.67 25.81 -7.50
N LEU A 11 14.12 26.83 -8.16
CA LEU A 11 13.40 26.66 -9.42
C LEU A 11 14.32 26.16 -10.55
N GLN A 12 15.58 26.59 -10.57
CA GLN A 12 16.56 26.12 -11.54
C GLN A 12 16.95 24.66 -11.31
N GLU A 13 17.20 24.25 -10.07
CA GLU A 13 17.48 22.86 -9.71
C GLU A 13 16.30 21.94 -10.03
N MET A 14 15.07 22.36 -9.69
CA MET A 14 13.85 21.66 -10.08
C MET A 14 13.74 21.52 -11.60
N GLY A 15 14.00 22.59 -12.34
CA GLY A 15 13.96 22.58 -13.80
C GLY A 15 14.97 21.61 -14.42
N GLN A 16 16.20 21.57 -13.88
CA GLN A 16 17.23 20.63 -14.33
C GLN A 16 16.84 19.18 -14.08
N TRP A 17 16.30 18.88 -12.90
CA TRP A 17 15.85 17.53 -12.56
C TRP A 17 14.66 17.10 -13.41
N ILE A 18 13.67 17.97 -13.59
CA ILE A 18 12.49 17.71 -14.43
C ILE A 18 12.91 17.50 -15.88
N ALA A 19 13.83 18.30 -16.44
CA ALA A 19 14.26 18.14 -17.82
C ALA A 19 14.75 16.72 -18.14
N GLN A 20 15.39 16.05 -17.18
CA GLN A 20 15.89 14.68 -17.32
C GLN A 20 14.85 13.60 -16.99
N ASN A 21 13.84 13.91 -16.18
CA ASN A 21 12.91 12.93 -15.62
C ASN A 21 11.44 13.15 -16.01
N GLN A 22 11.14 14.16 -16.81
CA GLN A 22 9.79 14.60 -17.18
C GLN A 22 8.87 13.50 -17.73
N GLU A 23 9.43 12.47 -18.39
CA GLU A 23 8.66 11.32 -18.90
C GLU A 23 7.92 10.57 -17.78
N SER A 24 8.46 10.60 -16.57
CA SER A 24 7.85 9.98 -15.37
C SER A 24 6.75 10.82 -14.71
N ILE A 25 6.57 12.08 -15.14
CA ILE A 25 5.65 13.04 -14.51
C ILE A 25 4.53 13.43 -15.47
N TYR A 26 4.87 13.87 -16.68
CA TYR A 26 3.87 14.44 -17.58
C TYR A 26 3.09 13.38 -18.35
N ALA A 27 1.76 13.50 -18.29
CA ALA A 27 0.80 12.57 -18.86
C ALA A 27 0.99 11.13 -18.36
N THR A 28 1.42 10.97 -17.11
CA THR A 28 1.39 9.70 -16.40
C THR A 28 0.10 9.56 -15.60
N THR A 29 -0.24 8.33 -15.25
CA THR A 29 -1.31 7.98 -14.33
C THR A 29 -0.73 7.60 -12.97
N ALA A 30 -1.62 7.46 -11.98
CA ALA A 30 -1.27 7.04 -10.64
C ALA A 30 -0.56 5.68 -10.62
N CYS A 31 0.19 5.43 -9.55
CA CYS A 31 0.87 4.16 -9.30
C CYS A 31 -0.14 3.00 -9.38
N PRO A 32 0.14 1.94 -10.16
CA PRO A 32 -0.74 0.78 -10.23
C PRO A 32 -0.57 -0.19 -9.06
N PHE A 33 0.44 0.02 -8.20
CA PHE A 33 0.64 -0.76 -6.99
C PHE A 33 -0.12 -0.13 -5.83
N PRO A 34 -0.92 -0.93 -5.09
CA PRO A 34 -1.65 -0.40 -3.94
C PRO A 34 -0.74 0.00 -2.77
N HIS A 35 0.41 -0.66 -2.63
CA HIS A 35 1.41 -0.36 -1.63
C HIS A 35 2.80 -0.62 -2.21
N LEU A 36 3.70 0.34 -2.01
CA LEU A 36 5.12 0.21 -2.32
C LEU A 36 5.92 0.68 -1.11
N LYS A 37 6.84 -0.16 -0.66
CA LYS A 37 7.84 0.22 0.32
C LYS A 37 9.03 0.88 -0.39
N ASN A 38 9.57 1.94 0.20
CA ASN A 38 10.79 2.65 -0.24
C ASN A 38 10.69 3.38 -1.59
N ALA A 39 9.51 3.48 -2.21
CA ALA A 39 9.34 4.14 -3.50
C ALA A 39 7.93 4.73 -3.67
N TYR A 40 7.85 5.75 -4.52
CA TYR A 40 6.60 6.17 -5.15
C TYR A 40 6.62 5.78 -6.62
N CYS A 41 5.46 5.69 -7.28
CA CYS A 41 5.46 5.35 -8.68
C CYS A 41 4.37 6.04 -9.50
N THR A 42 4.58 6.12 -10.80
CA THR A 42 3.61 6.54 -11.81
C THR A 42 3.67 5.56 -12.98
N GLN A 43 2.62 5.54 -13.80
CA GLN A 43 2.56 4.68 -14.98
C GLN A 43 2.32 5.50 -16.24
N LYS A 44 2.92 5.09 -17.36
CA LYS A 44 2.57 5.58 -18.69
C LYS A 44 2.73 4.44 -19.68
N ASP A 45 1.66 4.09 -20.36
CA ASP A 45 1.64 3.00 -21.34
C ASP A 45 2.21 1.69 -20.74
N ASN A 46 3.20 1.11 -21.41
CA ASN A 46 3.94 -0.09 -21.04
C ASN A 46 5.13 0.19 -20.12
N LYS A 47 5.12 1.31 -19.36
CA LYS A 47 6.20 1.67 -18.44
C LYS A 47 5.68 2.06 -17.06
N ILE A 48 6.41 1.64 -16.03
CA ILE A 48 6.23 2.11 -14.65
C ILE A 48 7.50 2.82 -14.21
N TYR A 49 7.34 4.02 -13.67
CA TYR A 49 8.44 4.85 -13.17
C TYR A 49 8.44 4.84 -11.65
N PHE A 50 9.57 4.49 -11.04
CA PHE A 50 9.73 4.46 -9.60
C PHE A 50 10.62 5.62 -9.14
N PHE A 51 10.10 6.45 -8.26
CA PHE A 51 10.83 7.54 -7.60
C PHE A 51 11.40 7.01 -6.29
N VAL A 52 12.73 7.00 -6.21
CA VAL A 52 13.47 6.49 -5.04
C VAL A 52 14.45 7.53 -4.56
N ARG A 53 14.54 7.70 -3.24
CA ARG A 53 15.46 8.67 -2.62
C ARG A 53 16.71 8.01 -2.06
N GLN A 54 16.60 6.77 -1.59
CA GLN A 54 17.71 6.03 -0.99
C GLN A 54 18.29 5.04 -1.99
N SER A 55 19.60 5.11 -2.19
CA SER A 55 20.37 4.08 -2.90
C SER A 55 20.42 2.78 -2.09
N ASP A 56 20.64 1.65 -2.76
CA ASP A 56 20.80 0.32 -2.14
C ASP A 56 19.59 -0.12 -1.29
N THR A 57 18.40 0.20 -1.80
CA THR A 57 17.12 -0.27 -1.25
C THR A 57 16.48 -1.29 -2.18
N VAL A 58 15.55 -2.09 -1.62
CA VAL A 58 14.75 -3.04 -2.38
C VAL A 58 13.36 -2.48 -2.59
N ILE A 59 12.89 -2.52 -3.84
CA ILE A 59 11.49 -2.27 -4.19
C ILE A 59 10.86 -3.60 -4.56
N GLU A 60 9.86 -4.03 -3.80
CA GLU A 60 9.10 -5.25 -4.10
C GLU A 60 7.86 -4.89 -4.90
N CYS A 61 7.86 -5.23 -6.18
CA CYS A 61 6.73 -5.08 -7.10
C CYS A 61 5.83 -6.32 -6.96
N ARG A 62 5.20 -6.48 -5.80
CA ARG A 62 4.33 -7.63 -5.52
C ARG A 62 3.12 -7.60 -6.45
N ASN A 63 2.71 -8.80 -6.88
CA ASN A 63 1.57 -9.05 -7.78
C ASN A 63 1.68 -8.52 -9.21
N LEU A 64 2.87 -8.08 -9.61
CA LEU A 64 3.15 -7.80 -11.01
C LEU A 64 3.15 -9.14 -11.78
N ILE A 65 2.14 -9.36 -12.62
CA ILE A 65 2.05 -10.56 -13.46
C ILE A 65 2.87 -10.38 -14.73
N THR A 66 2.77 -9.21 -15.36
CA THR A 66 3.40 -8.96 -16.65
C THR A 66 4.91 -9.04 -16.49
N LYS A 67 5.55 -9.85 -17.35
CA LYS A 67 6.99 -10.03 -17.34
C LYS A 67 7.70 -8.71 -17.67
N VAL A 68 8.66 -8.34 -16.82
CA VAL A 68 9.55 -7.20 -17.06
C VAL A 68 10.49 -7.50 -18.22
N GLU A 69 10.51 -6.65 -19.25
CA GLU A 69 11.43 -6.75 -20.39
C GLU A 69 12.73 -6.00 -20.12
N LYS A 70 12.63 -4.79 -19.56
CA LYS A 70 13.80 -3.99 -19.20
C LYS A 70 13.60 -3.30 -17.86
N ALA A 71 14.71 -3.13 -17.15
CA ALA A 71 14.77 -2.31 -15.95
C ALA A 71 16.03 -1.44 -15.99
N TYR A 72 15.87 -0.13 -15.82
CA TYR A 72 16.98 0.82 -15.93
C TYR A 72 16.71 2.16 -15.23
N PHE A 73 17.75 2.94 -14.97
CA PHE A 73 17.61 4.34 -14.54
C PHE A 73 17.18 5.23 -15.70
N LEU A 74 16.17 6.08 -15.51
CA LEU A 74 15.61 6.92 -16.57
C LEU A 74 16.66 7.84 -17.20
N TYR A 75 17.50 8.50 -16.40
CA TYR A 75 18.52 9.43 -16.90
C TYR A 75 19.79 8.71 -17.37
N ALA A 76 20.37 7.82 -16.55
CA ALA A 76 21.66 7.18 -16.84
C ALA A 76 21.55 5.97 -17.79
N LYS A 77 20.35 5.38 -17.92
CA LYS A 77 20.09 4.13 -18.66
C LYS A 77 20.88 2.91 -18.16
N ASN A 78 21.55 3.02 -17.01
CA ASN A 78 22.18 1.88 -16.33
C ASN A 78 21.13 0.84 -15.96
N LYS A 79 21.46 -0.44 -16.16
CA LYS A 79 20.56 -1.56 -15.86
C LYS A 79 20.30 -1.67 -14.36
N VAL A 80 19.07 -2.03 -14.03
CA VAL A 80 18.61 -2.37 -12.68
C VAL A 80 18.43 -3.88 -12.61
N THR A 81 18.83 -4.50 -11.50
CA THR A 81 18.67 -5.94 -11.30
C THR A 81 17.22 -6.23 -10.91
N VAL A 82 16.59 -7.13 -11.65
CA VAL A 82 15.23 -7.63 -11.39
C VAL A 82 15.35 -9.09 -10.99
N THR A 83 14.81 -9.44 -9.82
CA THR A 83 14.79 -10.82 -9.34
C THR A 83 13.35 -11.28 -9.13
N PRO A 84 12.93 -12.43 -9.67
CA PRO A 84 11.61 -12.99 -9.35
C PRO A 84 11.45 -13.24 -7.86
N ILE A 85 10.25 -13.03 -7.35
CA ILE A 85 9.81 -13.45 -6.01
C ILE A 85 8.52 -14.26 -6.17
N ASP A 86 8.06 -14.95 -5.12
CA ASP A 86 6.88 -15.85 -5.18
C ASP A 86 5.67 -15.25 -5.93
N GLN A 87 5.45 -13.94 -5.80
CA GLN A 87 4.39 -13.21 -6.52
C GLN A 87 4.86 -11.83 -6.96
N GLY A 88 5.59 -11.79 -8.08
CA GLY A 88 6.05 -10.56 -8.73
C GLY A 88 7.57 -10.51 -8.88
N CYS A 89 8.16 -9.33 -8.71
CA CYS A 89 9.61 -9.17 -8.74
C CYS A 89 10.12 -8.18 -7.70
N ALA A 90 11.41 -8.26 -7.40
CA ALA A 90 12.13 -7.30 -6.58
C ALA A 90 13.17 -6.56 -7.44
N LEU A 91 13.26 -5.25 -7.26
CA LEU A 91 14.26 -4.40 -7.89
C LEU A 91 15.40 -4.14 -6.90
N ARG A 92 16.63 -4.34 -7.36
CA ARG A 92 17.86 -4.00 -6.64
C ARG A 92 18.72 -3.10 -7.51
N PHE A 93 19.21 -2.01 -6.92
CA PHE A 93 19.94 -0.98 -7.64
C PHE A 93 20.89 -0.22 -6.72
N VAL A 94 21.94 0.34 -7.33
CA VAL A 94 22.81 1.34 -6.71
C VAL A 94 22.67 2.60 -7.55
N ALA A 95 22.34 3.72 -6.90
CA ALA A 95 22.13 4.99 -7.57
C ALA A 95 23.43 5.46 -8.26
N PRO A 96 23.38 5.87 -9.55
CA PRO A 96 24.58 6.30 -10.27
C PRO A 96 25.16 7.64 -9.81
N VAL A 97 24.37 8.47 -9.12
CA VAL A 97 24.82 9.70 -8.46
C VAL A 97 24.36 9.70 -7.00
N GLY A 98 24.96 10.59 -6.19
CA GLY A 98 24.75 10.70 -4.74
C GLY A 98 23.32 11.05 -4.30
N GLU A 99 23.19 11.72 -3.15
CA GLU A 99 21.89 12.01 -2.54
C GLU A 99 20.92 12.73 -3.50
N GLY A 100 19.66 12.29 -3.53
CA GLY A 100 18.64 12.91 -4.37
C GLY A 100 17.53 11.93 -4.77
N TRP A 101 16.57 12.42 -5.55
CA TRP A 101 15.55 11.58 -6.18
C TRP A 101 16.08 10.98 -7.47
N HIS A 102 15.97 9.66 -7.59
CA HIS A 102 16.30 8.89 -8.78
C HIS A 102 15.03 8.28 -9.36
N VAL A 103 15.00 8.10 -10.69
CA VAL A 103 13.87 7.47 -11.37
C VAL A 103 14.33 6.16 -12.01
N LEU A 104 13.73 5.05 -11.59
CA LEU A 104 13.87 3.75 -12.24
C LEU A 104 12.70 3.52 -13.19
N VAL A 105 12.93 2.77 -14.26
CA VAL A 105 11.92 2.42 -15.25
C VAL A 105 11.82 0.91 -15.31
N LEU A 106 10.61 0.37 -15.19
CA LEU A 106 10.27 -0.95 -15.70
C LEU A 106 9.54 -0.79 -17.02
N GLU A 107 10.03 -1.46 -18.05
CA GLU A 107 9.45 -1.49 -19.39
C GLU A 107 8.96 -2.90 -19.69
N PHE A 108 7.78 -2.98 -20.30
CA PHE A 108 7.06 -4.21 -20.57
C PHE A 108 6.78 -4.35 -22.07
N ALA A 109 6.54 -5.57 -22.56
CA ALA A 109 6.13 -5.77 -23.96
C ALA A 109 4.71 -5.23 -24.22
N GLU A 110 3.87 -5.20 -23.18
CA GLU A 110 2.48 -4.76 -23.19
C GLU A 110 2.17 -3.95 -21.93
N ASN A 111 0.95 -3.42 -21.79
CA ASN A 111 0.57 -2.69 -20.59
C ASN A 111 0.68 -3.60 -19.34
N PRO A 112 1.33 -3.15 -18.26
CA PRO A 112 1.54 -3.99 -17.08
C PRO A 112 0.24 -4.29 -16.36
N ILE A 113 0.08 -5.55 -15.97
CA ILE A 113 -1.04 -6.07 -15.20
C ILE A 113 -0.54 -6.37 -13.78
N ILE A 114 -1.14 -5.68 -12.81
CA ILE A 114 -0.93 -5.90 -11.39
C ILE A 114 -2.20 -6.57 -10.86
N GLN A 115 -2.09 -7.80 -10.36
CA GLN A 115 -3.24 -8.52 -9.82
C GLN A 115 -3.51 -8.14 -8.37
N SER A 116 -4.76 -8.23 -7.93
CA SER A 116 -5.06 -8.21 -6.50
C SER A 116 -4.34 -9.38 -5.81
N TYR A 117 -3.54 -9.06 -4.79
CA TYR A 117 -2.89 -10.03 -3.90
C TYR A 117 -3.97 -10.79 -3.14
N TYR A 118 -3.90 -12.12 -3.09
CA TYR A 118 -4.74 -12.90 -2.19
C TYR A 118 -3.86 -13.69 -1.22
N LEU A 119 -4.05 -13.44 0.07
CA LEU A 119 -3.42 -14.22 1.13
C LEU A 119 -3.88 -15.67 1.04
N LEU A 120 -2.93 -16.59 1.19
CA LEU A 120 -3.19 -18.02 1.30
C LEU A 120 -3.17 -18.43 2.79
N PRO A 121 -3.98 -19.41 3.18
CA PRO A 121 -4.00 -19.88 4.57
C PRO A 121 -2.76 -20.71 4.88
N GLU A 122 -2.26 -20.58 6.11
CA GLU A 122 -1.34 -21.54 6.71
C GLU A 122 -2.13 -22.41 7.70
N LYS A 123 -2.25 -23.72 7.41
CA LYS A 123 -3.04 -24.66 8.25
C LYS A 123 -4.45 -24.14 8.55
N ASN A 124 -5.14 -23.65 7.53
CA ASN A 124 -6.48 -23.04 7.60
C ASN A 124 -6.57 -21.72 8.37
N ASN A 125 -5.44 -21.07 8.65
CA ASN A 125 -5.37 -19.79 9.37
C ASN A 125 -4.76 -18.69 8.51
N PHE A 126 -5.12 -17.45 8.79
CA PHE A 126 -4.50 -16.27 8.19
C PHE A 126 -3.98 -15.32 9.26
N VAL A 127 -2.81 -14.74 9.00
CA VAL A 127 -2.26 -13.64 9.78
C VAL A 127 -2.28 -12.40 8.90
N LEU A 128 -3.21 -11.50 9.21
CA LEU A 128 -3.38 -10.25 8.49
C LEU A 128 -2.60 -9.17 9.23
N THR A 129 -1.69 -8.49 8.54
CA THR A 129 -0.85 -7.43 9.09
C THR A 129 -1.03 -6.16 8.25
N PRO A 130 -0.65 -4.97 8.76
CA PRO A 130 -0.65 -3.76 7.95
C PRO A 130 0.16 -3.90 6.65
N ASP A 131 1.25 -4.69 6.67
CA ASP A 131 2.14 -4.87 5.52
C ASP A 131 1.57 -5.74 4.40
N ASN A 132 0.59 -6.59 4.71
CA ASN A 132 -0.04 -7.49 3.74
C ASN A 132 -1.51 -7.15 3.42
N GLY A 133 -1.96 -5.96 3.87
CA GLY A 133 -3.28 -5.41 3.61
C GLY A 133 -3.22 -4.09 2.84
N LEU A 134 -4.38 -3.69 2.32
CA LEU A 134 -4.60 -2.40 1.69
C LEU A 134 -5.06 -1.41 2.75
N THR A 135 -4.50 -0.21 2.68
CA THR A 135 -4.92 0.92 3.52
C THR A 135 -5.66 1.92 2.67
N HIS A 136 -6.90 2.19 3.04
CA HIS A 136 -7.71 3.20 2.39
C HIS A 136 -7.74 4.41 3.30
N ALA A 137 -7.32 5.54 2.75
CA ALA A 137 -7.29 6.79 3.47
C ALA A 137 -8.35 7.75 2.93
N ALA A 138 -8.82 8.64 3.79
CA ALA A 138 -9.65 9.77 3.44
C ALA A 138 -8.90 11.07 3.76
N PHE A 139 -9.12 12.09 2.94
CA PHE A 139 -8.65 13.44 3.21
C PHE A 139 -9.82 14.25 3.78
N ASP A 140 -9.55 15.03 4.82
CA ASP A 140 -10.56 15.88 5.45
C ASP A 140 -11.02 17.04 4.56
N GLY A 141 -10.17 17.49 3.63
CA GLY A 141 -10.48 18.58 2.71
C GLY A 141 -10.75 19.91 3.40
N MET A 142 -10.43 20.04 4.69
CA MET A 142 -10.84 21.18 5.52
C MET A 142 -9.84 22.34 5.52
N GLY A 143 -8.73 22.26 4.77
CA GLY A 143 -7.74 23.31 4.76
C GLY A 143 -6.74 23.26 3.60
N TYR A 144 -5.83 24.23 3.61
CA TYR A 144 -4.71 24.31 2.65
C TYR A 144 -3.77 23.08 2.77
N VAL A 145 -3.68 22.52 3.98
CA VAL A 145 -3.04 21.24 4.26
C VAL A 145 -4.13 20.28 4.72
N SER A 146 -4.65 19.47 3.80
CA SER A 146 -5.59 18.40 4.17
C SER A 146 -4.85 17.33 4.95
N LEU A 147 -5.41 16.90 6.08
CA LEU A 147 -4.87 15.77 6.82
C LEU A 147 -5.38 14.47 6.20
N GLN A 148 -4.44 13.56 5.92
CA GLN A 148 -4.76 12.22 5.48
C GLN A 148 -4.94 11.33 6.71
N ASN A 149 -6.11 10.70 6.82
CA ASN A 149 -6.41 9.76 7.88
C ASN A 149 -6.72 8.37 7.30
N ASP A 150 -6.20 7.33 7.95
CA ASP A 150 -6.61 5.96 7.66
C ASP A 150 -8.12 5.83 7.94
N SER A 151 -8.88 5.41 6.93
CA SER A 151 -10.34 5.28 6.96
C SER A 151 -10.74 3.82 7.20
N TRP A 152 -10.19 2.91 6.38
CA TRP A 152 -10.44 1.47 6.52
C TRP A 152 -9.27 0.63 5.98
N LYS A 153 -9.25 -0.64 6.37
CA LYS A 153 -8.25 -1.63 5.97
C LYS A 153 -8.92 -2.81 5.27
N GLU A 154 -8.28 -3.28 4.21
CA GLU A 154 -8.72 -4.47 3.46
C GLU A 154 -7.62 -5.53 3.44
N TRP A 155 -8.02 -6.79 3.53
CA TRP A 155 -7.18 -7.91 3.15
C TRP A 155 -7.95 -8.75 2.16
N ASN A 156 -7.30 -9.11 1.07
CA ASN A 156 -7.84 -10.02 0.07
C ASN A 156 -7.34 -11.44 0.41
N LEU A 157 -8.25 -12.41 0.50
CA LEU A 157 -7.97 -13.78 0.95
C LEU A 157 -8.49 -14.82 -0.04
N SER A 158 -7.77 -15.92 -0.15
CA SER A 158 -8.18 -17.10 -0.93
C SER A 158 -8.54 -18.24 0.03
N ILE A 159 -9.84 -18.40 0.30
CA ILE A 159 -10.36 -19.43 1.19
C ILE A 159 -10.25 -20.79 0.50
N GLN A 160 -9.46 -21.69 1.08
CA GLN A 160 -9.21 -23.04 0.54
C GLN A 160 -10.17 -24.09 1.11
N THR A 161 -10.83 -23.81 2.24
CA THR A 161 -11.76 -24.73 2.88
C THR A 161 -12.97 -23.95 3.37
N ALA A 162 -14.16 -24.32 2.92
CA ALA A 162 -15.39 -23.71 3.41
C ALA A 162 -15.61 -24.08 4.88
N GLY A 163 -16.12 -23.15 5.68
CA GLY A 163 -16.33 -23.41 7.11
C GLY A 163 -16.47 -22.14 7.95
N LYS A 164 -16.39 -22.34 9.27
CA LYS A 164 -16.45 -21.25 10.25
C LYS A 164 -15.04 -20.75 10.55
N TYR A 165 -14.89 -19.43 10.54
CA TYR A 165 -13.64 -18.76 10.83
C TYR A 165 -13.84 -17.81 12.01
N LYS A 166 -13.05 -18.00 13.07
CA LYS A 166 -12.99 -17.09 14.22
C LYS A 166 -11.99 -15.99 13.95
N VAL A 167 -12.37 -14.76 14.27
CA VAL A 167 -11.52 -13.58 14.04
C VAL A 167 -11.18 -12.90 15.35
N TRP A 168 -9.88 -12.67 15.57
CA TRP A 168 -9.37 -11.84 16.65
C TRP A 168 -8.51 -10.71 16.10
N ILE A 169 -8.50 -9.58 16.79
CA ILE A 169 -7.66 -8.43 16.45
C ILE A 169 -6.73 -8.10 17.61
N GLU A 170 -5.47 -7.83 17.30
CA GLU A 170 -4.47 -7.23 18.17
C GLU A 170 -4.18 -5.80 17.70
N TYR A 171 -4.37 -4.82 18.57
CA TYR A 171 -4.32 -3.40 18.20
C TYR A 171 -3.92 -2.50 19.37
N TYR A 172 -3.38 -1.33 19.06
CA TYR A 172 -3.25 -0.22 20.01
C TYR A 172 -4.38 0.79 19.74
N PRO A 173 -5.24 1.07 20.73
CA PRO A 173 -6.36 1.99 20.58
C PRO A 173 -5.90 3.45 20.70
N MET A 174 -6.53 4.37 19.97
CA MET A 174 -6.43 5.82 20.24
C MET A 174 -7.64 6.37 21.01
N PHE A 175 -8.64 5.53 21.26
CA PHE A 175 -9.90 5.89 21.89
C PHE A 175 -10.21 4.91 23.01
N ILE A 176 -10.86 5.39 24.08
CA ILE A 176 -11.27 4.55 25.22
C ILE A 176 -12.28 3.48 24.79
N SER A 177 -13.12 3.79 23.81
CA SER A 177 -13.91 2.81 23.08
C SER A 177 -14.39 3.39 21.76
N LYS A 178 -14.48 2.57 20.71
CA LYS A 178 -15.02 2.98 19.40
C LYS A 178 -15.74 1.82 18.71
N ASN A 179 -16.76 2.16 17.91
CA ASN A 179 -17.50 1.20 17.10
C ASN A 179 -16.81 0.97 15.76
N TYR A 180 -16.71 -0.30 15.39
CA TYR A 180 -16.15 -0.74 14.12
C TYR A 180 -17.08 -1.71 13.42
N LEU A 181 -16.98 -1.74 12.10
CA LEU A 181 -17.61 -2.73 11.25
C LEU A 181 -16.53 -3.65 10.70
N PHE A 182 -16.74 -4.94 10.86
CA PHE A 182 -15.89 -6.00 10.35
C PHE A 182 -16.67 -6.78 9.30
N SER A 183 -16.25 -6.70 8.05
CA SER A 183 -16.92 -7.39 6.96
C SER A 183 -16.05 -8.53 6.44
N PHE A 184 -16.63 -9.70 6.21
CA PHE A 184 -15.95 -10.84 5.61
C PHE A 184 -16.90 -11.57 4.66
N GLY A 185 -16.62 -11.52 3.37
CA GLY A 185 -17.58 -11.94 2.35
C GLY A 185 -18.87 -11.12 2.44
N ASN A 186 -20.00 -11.79 2.56
CA ASN A 186 -21.32 -11.12 2.62
C ASN A 186 -21.81 -10.87 4.06
N GLN A 187 -20.95 -11.07 5.06
CA GLN A 187 -21.28 -10.91 6.46
C GLN A 187 -20.61 -9.66 7.01
N THR A 188 -21.33 -8.91 7.84
CA THR A 188 -20.80 -7.77 8.58
C THR A 188 -21.15 -7.92 10.06
N VAL A 189 -20.14 -7.78 10.91
CA VAL A 189 -20.28 -7.77 12.37
C VAL A 189 -19.91 -6.38 12.86
N LYS A 190 -20.76 -5.80 13.71
CA LYS A 190 -20.45 -4.58 14.45
C LYS A 190 -19.88 -4.95 15.80
N ALA A 191 -18.72 -4.41 16.16
CA ALA A 191 -18.13 -4.61 17.48
C ALA A 191 -17.61 -3.29 18.05
N ILE A 192 -17.68 -3.18 19.39
CA ILE A 192 -17.07 -2.10 20.14
C ILE A 192 -15.70 -2.61 20.60
N LEU A 193 -14.65 -1.93 20.17
CA LEU A 193 -13.29 -2.21 20.63
C LEU A 193 -12.98 -1.32 21.84
N PRO A 194 -12.74 -1.88 23.03
CA PRO A 194 -12.33 -1.12 24.21
C PRO A 194 -10.86 -0.71 24.07
N GLY A 195 -10.49 0.40 24.69
CA GLY A 195 -9.12 0.87 24.64
C GLY A 195 -8.62 1.49 25.92
N VAL A 196 -7.35 1.20 26.18
CA VAL A 196 -6.50 2.00 27.07
C VAL A 196 -5.39 2.53 26.18
N ASP A 197 -5.27 3.85 26.12
CA ASP A 197 -4.37 4.56 25.23
C ASP A 197 -2.94 3.97 25.28
N ASP A 198 -2.34 3.76 24.11
CA ASP A 198 -1.00 3.16 23.93
C ASP A 198 -0.77 1.74 24.53
N VAL A 199 -1.81 1.03 24.99
CA VAL A 199 -1.67 -0.36 25.48
C VAL A 199 -2.19 -1.35 24.46
N LEU A 200 -1.37 -2.36 24.12
CA LEU A 200 -1.78 -3.44 23.23
C LEU A 200 -3.01 -4.17 23.78
N GLN A 201 -4.08 -4.17 23.00
CA GLN A 201 -5.33 -4.89 23.28
C GLN A 201 -5.49 -6.08 22.35
N THR A 202 -6.24 -7.08 22.83
CA THR A 202 -6.73 -8.20 22.01
C THR A 202 -8.24 -8.30 22.17
N ALA A 203 -8.97 -8.40 21.07
CA ALA A 203 -10.41 -8.57 21.08
C ALA A 203 -10.86 -9.68 20.13
N PHE A 204 -11.85 -10.46 20.57
CA PHE A 204 -12.60 -11.36 19.69
C PHE A 204 -13.63 -10.54 18.92
N VAL A 205 -13.59 -10.63 17.60
CA VAL A 205 -14.47 -9.89 16.69
C VAL A 205 -15.76 -10.66 16.45
N GLY A 206 -15.63 -11.95 16.15
CA GLY A 206 -16.78 -12.79 15.81
C GLY A 206 -16.40 -14.04 15.03
N THR A 207 -17.42 -14.75 14.59
CA THR A 207 -17.31 -15.94 13.73
C THR A 207 -18.00 -15.67 12.41
N PHE A 208 -17.33 -16.01 11.30
CA PHE A 208 -17.81 -15.83 9.94
C PHE A 208 -17.91 -17.18 9.24
N GLU A 209 -19.03 -17.46 8.57
CA GLU A 209 -19.15 -18.64 7.70
C GLU A 209 -18.71 -18.30 6.27
N LEU A 210 -17.62 -18.92 5.80
CA LEU A 210 -17.03 -18.62 4.51
C LEU A 210 -17.17 -19.80 3.55
N LYS A 211 -17.37 -19.48 2.27
CA LYS A 211 -17.27 -20.44 1.16
C LYS A 211 -15.85 -20.45 0.61
N GLU A 212 -15.49 -21.54 -0.05
CA GLU A 212 -14.25 -21.60 -0.83
C GLU A 212 -14.25 -20.53 -1.94
N GLY A 213 -13.07 -19.98 -2.19
CA GLY A 213 -12.87 -18.97 -3.22
C GLY A 213 -12.26 -17.67 -2.70
N LYS A 214 -12.25 -16.67 -3.57
CA LYS A 214 -11.65 -15.36 -3.31
C LYS A 214 -12.65 -14.45 -2.60
N THR A 215 -12.21 -13.78 -1.54
CA THR A 215 -13.02 -12.82 -0.79
C THR A 215 -12.12 -11.76 -0.14
N ALA A 216 -12.72 -10.81 0.56
CA ALA A 216 -12.01 -9.80 1.32
C ALA A 216 -12.50 -9.75 2.77
N PHE A 217 -11.56 -9.47 3.68
CA PHE A 217 -11.83 -9.06 5.05
C PHE A 217 -11.59 -7.55 5.15
N GLN A 218 -12.56 -6.82 5.71
CA GLN A 218 -12.51 -5.38 5.85
C GLN A 218 -12.72 -4.98 7.30
N LEU A 219 -11.94 -4.01 7.75
CA LEU A 219 -12.11 -3.32 9.02
C LEU A 219 -12.26 -1.82 8.74
N GLN A 220 -13.40 -1.26 9.11
CA GLN A 220 -13.73 0.13 8.91
C GLN A 220 -14.34 0.76 10.17
N SER A 221 -14.22 2.09 10.29
CA SER A 221 -15.01 2.85 11.27
C SER A 221 -16.52 2.70 10.95
N ALA A 222 -17.38 2.99 11.93
CA ALA A 222 -18.83 2.93 11.72
C ALA A 222 -19.34 3.90 10.63
N SER A 223 -18.56 4.94 10.32
CA SER A 223 -18.83 5.95 9.28
C SER A 223 -17.68 5.94 8.25
N PRO A 224 -17.64 4.96 7.34
CA PRO A 224 -16.55 4.86 6.36
C PRO A 224 -16.51 6.10 5.46
N CYS A 225 -15.30 6.51 5.08
CA CYS A 225 -15.01 7.68 4.23
C CYS A 225 -15.28 9.05 4.87
N ASP A 226 -15.65 9.12 6.16
CA ASP A 226 -15.61 10.36 6.92
C ASP A 226 -14.21 10.53 7.51
N ALA A 227 -13.44 11.48 6.96
CA ALA A 227 -12.08 11.76 7.40
C ALA A 227 -12.00 12.34 8.82
N LEU A 228 -13.11 12.84 9.37
CA LEU A 228 -13.24 13.25 10.77
C LEU A 228 -13.46 12.05 11.70
N GLU A 229 -13.76 10.88 11.14
CA GLU A 229 -13.93 9.61 11.83
C GLU A 229 -12.84 8.61 11.43
N PRO A 230 -11.56 8.89 11.74
CA PRO A 230 -10.44 8.03 11.38
C PRO A 230 -10.61 6.64 12.00
N LEU A 231 -9.90 5.65 11.45
CA LEU A 231 -9.87 4.30 11.99
C LEU A 231 -9.46 4.31 13.48
N GLY A 232 -8.54 5.18 13.90
CA GLY A 232 -8.35 5.46 15.33
C GLY A 232 -7.77 4.30 16.14
N LEU A 233 -7.04 3.40 15.47
CA LEU A 233 -6.29 2.33 16.11
C LEU A 233 -5.09 1.95 15.23
N TRP A 234 -4.06 1.40 15.84
CA TRP A 234 -2.89 0.85 15.15
C TRP A 234 -3.00 -0.66 15.19
N ILE A 235 -3.24 -1.28 14.04
CA ILE A 235 -3.39 -2.72 13.95
C ILE A 235 -2.00 -3.36 14.05
N LYS A 236 -1.81 -4.22 15.04
CA LYS A 236 -0.63 -5.09 15.08
C LYS A 236 -0.85 -6.28 14.14
N ARG A 237 -1.98 -6.97 14.29
CA ARG A 237 -2.43 -8.04 13.39
C ARG A 237 -3.90 -8.40 13.61
N VAL A 238 -4.50 -9.06 12.62
CA VAL A 238 -5.77 -9.79 12.75
C VAL A 238 -5.48 -11.27 12.52
N LEU A 239 -5.97 -12.12 13.42
CA LEU A 239 -5.88 -13.56 13.33
C LEU A 239 -7.23 -14.10 12.86
N VAL A 240 -7.22 -14.81 11.74
CA VAL A 240 -8.39 -15.52 11.21
C VAL A 240 -8.09 -17.01 11.34
N VAL A 241 -8.88 -17.76 12.11
CA VAL A 241 -8.65 -19.18 12.38
C VAL A 241 -9.84 -19.99 11.91
N GLY A 242 -9.61 -20.87 10.95
CA GLY A 242 -10.61 -21.81 10.48
C GLY A 242 -10.80 -22.96 11.48
N GLU A 243 -12.05 -23.34 11.71
CA GLU A 243 -12.42 -24.56 12.44
C GLU A 243 -12.19 -25.82 11.60
#